data_AF-A0AAD7HEJ0-F1
#
_entry.id   AF-A0AAD7HEJ0-F1
#
_cell.length_a   1.000
_cell.length_b   1.000
_cell.length_c   1.000
_cell.angle_alpha   90.00
_cell.angle_beta   90.00
_cell.angle_gamma   90.00
#
_symmetry.space_group_name_H-M   'P 1'
#
loop_
_entity.id
_entity.type
_entity.pdbx_description
1 polymer ?
#
loop_
_entity_poly.entity_id
_entity_poly.type
_entity_poly.pdbx_seq_one_letter_code
_entity_poly.pdbx_strand_id
1 'polypeptide(L)'
;MKTVYDIFLDITVTALLLCPAQGTLADPAHAPIVLRIKRANHNNLNRYMKMGYRAIHYCCTKICRANIGEDFITAHAITEIRKLVMESATLARIAERCFSANDLLAMAPSTFLLAYVGYQWLQDKEVCDCFVRDLFKPLGNALSAKFETLHQRILSGSLPTINLEEVAEEDEDGVAIALLKRHSRH
;
A
#
# COMPACT_ATOMS: atom_id res chain seq x y z
N MET A 1 -1.41 20.53 17.61
CA MET A 1 -1.95 19.20 17.97
C MET A 1 -1.85 18.31 16.75
N LYS A 2 -1.26 17.12 16.86
CA LYS A 2 -1.31 16.12 15.78
C LYS A 2 -2.74 15.59 15.65
N THR A 3 -3.25 15.54 14.44
CA THR A 3 -4.55 14.93 14.11
C THR A 3 -4.42 13.41 14.04
N VAL A 4 -5.55 12.70 14.05
CA VAL A 4 -5.60 11.24 13.78
C VAL A 4 -4.91 10.92 12.45
N TYR A 5 -5.07 11.79 11.45
CA TYR A 5 -4.43 11.70 10.15
C TYR A 5 -2.90 11.75 10.23
N ASP A 6 -2.33 12.73 10.95
CA ASP A 6 -0.86 12.86 11.09
C ASP A 6 -0.24 11.62 11.74
N ILE A 7 -1.00 10.93 12.61
CA ILE A 7 -0.56 9.70 13.26
C ILE A 7 -0.54 8.53 12.25
N PHE A 8 -1.56 8.40 11.39
CA PHE A 8 -1.58 7.39 10.33
C PHE A 8 -0.50 7.62 9.28
N LEU A 9 -0.22 8.88 8.93
CA LEU A 9 0.88 9.25 8.05
C LEU A 9 2.23 8.80 8.62
N ASP A 10 2.51 9.15 9.88
CA ASP A 10 3.75 8.74 10.58
C ASP A 10 3.88 7.21 10.69
N ILE A 11 2.77 6.50 10.95
CA ILE A 11 2.73 5.03 10.96
C ILE A 11 3.12 4.47 9.60
N THR A 12 2.47 4.96 8.54
CA THR A 12 2.64 4.45 7.18
C THR A 12 4.09 4.60 6.74
N VAL A 13 4.66 5.80 6.90
CA VAL A 13 6.07 6.07 6.56
C VAL A 13 7.02 5.18 7.36
N THR A 14 6.83 5.06 8.68
CA THR A 14 7.70 4.24 9.54
C THR A 14 7.62 2.76 9.18
N ALA A 15 6.43 2.25 8.90
CA ALA A 15 6.20 0.85 8.63
C ALA A 15 6.74 0.40 7.27
N LEU A 16 6.62 1.27 6.26
CA LEU A 16 7.18 1.04 4.93
C LEU A 16 8.72 1.02 4.95
N LEU A 17 9.34 1.69 5.91
CA LEU A 17 10.78 1.59 6.18
C LEU A 17 11.18 0.29 6.92
N LEU A 18 10.24 -0.59 7.23
CA LEU A 18 10.48 -1.88 7.90
C LEU A 18 10.12 -3.07 7.01
N CYS A 19 9.81 -2.85 5.73
CA CYS A 19 9.60 -3.90 4.73
C CYS A 19 10.77 -4.93 4.76
N PRO A 20 10.46 -6.24 4.76
CA PRO A 20 11.45 -7.28 4.97
C PRO A 20 12.54 -7.24 3.89
N ALA A 21 13.79 -7.38 4.32
CA ALA A 21 14.93 -7.50 3.41
C ALA A 21 15.05 -8.94 2.91
N GLN A 22 15.07 -9.11 1.58
CA GLN A 22 15.54 -10.26 0.77
C GLN A 22 15.04 -11.68 1.08
N GLY A 23 14.32 -11.94 2.18
CA GLY A 23 13.96 -13.30 2.61
C GLY A 23 12.93 -14.01 1.72
N THR A 24 12.09 -13.26 1.00
CA THR A 24 10.98 -13.81 0.20
C THR A 24 11.32 -14.08 -1.27
N LEU A 25 12.54 -13.81 -1.73
CA LEU A 25 12.91 -13.88 -3.16
C LEU A 25 14.11 -14.79 -3.48
N ALA A 26 14.57 -15.58 -2.50
CA ALA A 26 15.50 -16.69 -2.75
C ALA A 26 14.84 -17.89 -3.46
N ASP A 27 13.54 -17.82 -3.77
CA ASP A 27 12.82 -18.85 -4.49
C ASP A 27 13.31 -18.92 -5.96
N PRO A 28 13.79 -20.09 -6.45
CA PRO A 28 14.17 -20.25 -7.85
C PRO A 28 13.07 -19.92 -8.86
N ALA A 29 11.79 -19.91 -8.44
CA ALA A 29 10.66 -19.45 -9.26
C ALA A 29 10.73 -17.94 -9.61
N HIS A 30 11.55 -17.16 -8.91
CA HIS A 30 11.69 -15.72 -9.14
C HIS A 30 12.48 -15.36 -10.41
N ALA A 31 13.59 -16.05 -10.67
CA ALA A 31 14.51 -15.71 -11.77
C ALA A 31 13.85 -15.70 -13.18
N PRO A 32 12.95 -16.63 -13.53
CA PRO A 32 12.21 -16.58 -14.79
C PRO A 32 11.34 -15.33 -14.94
N ILE A 33 10.73 -14.85 -13.85
CA ILE A 33 9.87 -13.66 -13.85
C ILE A 33 10.70 -12.41 -14.10
N VAL A 34 11.85 -12.27 -13.43
CA VAL A 34 12.79 -11.16 -13.64
C VAL A 34 13.21 -11.06 -15.10
N LEU A 35 13.62 -12.20 -15.70
CA LEU A 35 14.01 -12.25 -17.10
C LEU A 35 12.86 -11.87 -18.04
N ARG A 36 11.64 -12.29 -17.74
CA ARG A 36 10.43 -11.95 -18.51
C ARG A 36 10.17 -10.45 -18.51
N ILE A 37 10.31 -9.80 -17.36
CA ILE A 37 10.12 -8.34 -17.21
C ILE A 37 11.20 -7.57 -17.94
N LYS A 38 12.48 -7.95 -17.77
CA LYS A 38 13.61 -7.30 -18.46
C LYS A 38 13.53 -7.39 -19.97
N ARG A 39 12.93 -8.45 -20.50
CA ARG A 39 12.75 -8.68 -21.94
C ARG A 39 11.38 -8.20 -22.45
N ALA A 40 10.53 -7.65 -21.59
CA ALA A 40 9.23 -7.16 -22.00
C ALA A 40 9.39 -5.95 -22.92
N ASN A 41 8.70 -5.98 -24.06
CA ASN A 41 8.56 -4.77 -24.88
C ASN A 41 7.72 -3.73 -24.15
N HIS A 42 7.71 -2.50 -24.67
CA HIS A 42 7.01 -1.36 -24.05
C HIS A 42 5.54 -1.64 -23.75
N ASN A 43 4.82 -2.30 -24.68
CA ASN A 43 3.40 -2.60 -24.52
C ASN A 43 3.14 -3.60 -23.38
N ASN A 44 3.92 -4.67 -23.32
CA ASN A 44 3.82 -5.66 -22.26
C ASN A 44 4.21 -5.07 -20.91
N LEU A 45 5.28 -4.28 -20.87
CA LEU A 45 5.73 -3.62 -19.64
C LEU A 45 4.65 -2.68 -19.10
N ASN A 46 4.07 -1.82 -19.94
CA ASN A 46 2.97 -0.94 -19.55
C ASN A 46 1.75 -1.72 -19.04
N ARG A 47 1.42 -2.83 -19.69
CA ARG A 47 0.32 -3.71 -19.25
C ARG A 47 0.60 -4.28 -17.87
N TYR A 48 1.82 -4.76 -17.62
CA TYR A 48 2.21 -5.29 -16.32
C TYR A 48 2.16 -4.19 -15.26
N MET A 49 2.75 -3.02 -15.52
CA MET A 49 2.72 -1.90 -14.57
C MET A 49 1.31 -1.48 -14.18
N LYS A 50 0.39 -1.34 -15.14
CA LYS A 50 -1.01 -1.00 -14.87
C LYS A 50 -1.68 -2.07 -13.99
N MET A 51 -1.41 -3.34 -14.24
CA MET A 51 -1.96 -4.41 -13.42
C MET A 51 -1.34 -4.42 -12.02
N GLY A 52 -0.03 -4.22 -11.90
CA GLY A 52 0.66 -4.16 -10.62
C GLY A 52 0.18 -3.00 -9.77
N TYR A 53 -0.06 -1.84 -10.39
CA TYR A 53 -0.66 -0.69 -9.71
C TYR A 53 -2.00 -1.07 -9.07
N ARG A 54 -2.90 -1.70 -9.84
CA ARG A 54 -4.21 -2.14 -9.36
C ARG A 54 -4.11 -3.21 -8.28
N ALA A 55 -3.20 -4.17 -8.45
CA ALA A 55 -2.98 -5.26 -7.49
C ALA A 55 -2.47 -4.73 -6.14
N ILE A 56 -1.46 -3.86 -6.14
CA ILE A 56 -0.95 -3.22 -4.92
C ILE A 56 -2.04 -2.39 -4.25
N HIS A 57 -2.78 -1.59 -5.03
CA HIS A 57 -3.86 -0.77 -4.51
C HIS A 57 -4.95 -1.62 -3.82
N TYR A 58 -5.37 -2.71 -4.47
CA TYR A 58 -6.35 -3.66 -3.92
C TYR A 58 -5.85 -4.31 -2.62
N CYS A 59 -4.63 -4.84 -2.63
CA CYS A 59 -4.05 -5.49 -1.45
C CYS A 59 -3.85 -4.50 -0.30
N CYS A 60 -3.43 -3.27 -0.59
CA CYS A 60 -3.29 -2.21 0.40
C CYS A 60 -4.63 -1.90 1.07
N THR A 61 -5.72 -1.77 0.30
CA THR A 61 -7.08 -1.59 0.86
C THR A 61 -7.45 -2.74 1.80
N LYS A 62 -7.22 -3.99 1.39
CA LYS A 62 -7.49 -5.16 2.23
C LYS A 62 -6.70 -5.15 3.53
N ILE A 63 -5.40 -4.83 3.46
CA ILE A 63 -4.54 -4.76 4.64
C ILE A 63 -5.03 -3.68 5.60
N CYS A 64 -5.38 -2.50 5.09
CA CYS A 64 -5.89 -1.42 5.93
C CYS A 64 -7.17 -1.83 6.65
N ARG A 65 -8.15 -2.40 5.92
CA ARG A 65 -9.42 -2.87 6.51
C ARG A 65 -9.22 -3.98 7.54
N ALA A 66 -8.37 -4.95 7.23
CA ALA A 66 -8.13 -6.09 8.11
C ALA A 66 -7.41 -5.70 9.43
N ASN A 67 -6.61 -4.63 9.43
CA ASN A 67 -5.78 -4.27 10.58
C ASN A 67 -6.35 -3.12 11.43
N ILE A 68 -7.23 -2.29 10.86
CA ILE A 68 -7.87 -1.15 11.56
C ILE A 68 -9.34 -1.43 11.89
N GLY A 69 -9.98 -2.40 11.21
CA GLY A 69 -11.41 -2.69 11.35
C GLY A 69 -12.25 -1.79 10.43
N GLU A 70 -13.28 -2.37 9.81
CA GLU A 70 -14.13 -1.67 8.83
C GLU A 70 -14.89 -0.48 9.43
N ASP A 71 -15.21 -0.54 10.73
CA ASP A 71 -15.99 0.49 11.42
C ASP A 71 -15.18 1.74 11.81
N PHE A 72 -13.85 1.70 11.70
CA PHE A 72 -12.97 2.75 12.25
C PHE A 72 -12.12 3.47 11.22
N ILE A 73 -11.95 2.89 10.03
CA ILE A 73 -11.12 3.47 8.99
C ILE A 73 -11.98 4.17 7.94
N THR A 74 -11.83 5.49 7.83
CA THR A 74 -12.54 6.25 6.80
C THR A 74 -11.99 5.91 5.41
N ALA A 75 -12.85 5.99 4.39
CA ALA A 75 -12.41 5.83 2.99
C ALA A 75 -11.29 6.82 2.63
N HIS A 76 -11.33 8.02 3.21
CA HIS A 76 -10.28 9.02 3.08
C HIS A 76 -8.94 8.54 3.67
N ALA A 77 -8.92 7.99 4.88
CA ALA A 77 -7.69 7.47 5.48
C ALA A 77 -7.08 6.32 4.66
N ILE A 78 -7.91 5.40 4.15
CA ILE A 78 -7.44 4.36 3.22
C ILE A 78 -6.82 5.01 1.97
N THR A 79 -7.46 6.04 1.43
CA THR A 79 -6.97 6.74 0.23
C THR A 79 -5.61 7.38 0.46
N GLU A 80 -5.39 8.03 1.59
CA GLU A 80 -4.10 8.65 1.89
C GLU A 80 -3.01 7.60 2.16
N ILE A 81 -3.33 6.51 2.88
CA ILE A 81 -2.40 5.38 3.03
C ILE A 81 -2.02 4.81 1.67
N ARG A 82 -3.00 4.63 0.77
CA ARG A 82 -2.75 4.15 -0.60
C ARG A 82 -1.85 5.11 -1.37
N LYS A 83 -2.09 6.43 -1.30
CA LYS A 83 -1.23 7.42 -1.97
C LYS A 83 0.22 7.28 -1.54
N LEU A 84 0.47 7.21 -0.23
CA LEU A 84 1.82 7.07 0.33
C LEU A 84 2.50 5.76 -0.10
N VAL A 85 1.74 4.65 -0.06
CA VAL A 85 2.21 3.35 -0.52
C VAL A 85 2.57 3.37 -2.02
N MET A 86 1.74 4.06 -2.81
CA MET A 86 1.90 4.15 -4.27
C MET A 86 2.88 5.23 -4.71
N GLU A 87 3.46 6.02 -3.81
CA GLU A 87 4.52 6.96 -4.16
C GLU A 87 5.70 6.23 -4.80
N SER A 88 6.19 6.75 -5.93
CA SER A 88 7.28 6.11 -6.67
C SER A 88 8.53 5.91 -5.80
N ALA A 89 8.85 6.85 -4.91
CA ALA A 89 9.96 6.73 -3.98
C ALA A 89 9.76 5.58 -2.96
N THR A 90 8.53 5.41 -2.46
CA THR A 90 8.17 4.30 -1.58
C THR A 90 8.32 2.96 -2.30
N LEU A 91 7.71 2.82 -3.48
CA LEU A 91 7.78 1.61 -4.28
C LEU A 91 9.23 1.27 -4.66
N ALA A 92 10.06 2.28 -4.96
CA ALA A 92 11.47 2.07 -5.27
C ALA A 92 12.25 1.50 -4.08
N ARG A 93 12.07 2.07 -2.88
CA ARG A 93 12.72 1.56 -1.65
C ARG A 93 12.28 0.14 -1.31
N ILE A 94 11.01 -0.17 -1.52
CA ILE A 94 10.50 -1.53 -1.34
C ILE A 94 11.18 -2.47 -2.34
N ALA A 95 11.25 -2.08 -3.61
CA ALA A 95 11.91 -2.86 -4.65
C ALA A 95 13.39 -3.14 -4.31
N GLU A 96 14.14 -2.14 -3.85
CA GLU A 96 15.55 -2.27 -3.46
C GLU A 96 15.79 -3.20 -2.27
N ARG A 97 14.78 -3.39 -1.41
CA ARG A 97 14.86 -4.33 -0.28
C ARG A 97 14.51 -5.75 -0.69
N CYS A 98 13.64 -5.89 -1.68
CA CYS A 98 13.15 -7.17 -2.14
C CYS A 98 14.10 -7.79 -3.17
N PHE A 99 14.54 -7.00 -4.14
CA PHE A 99 15.28 -7.49 -5.30
C PHE A 99 16.77 -7.16 -5.19
N SER A 100 17.62 -7.96 -5.83
CA SER A 100 19.04 -7.64 -5.91
C SER A 100 19.28 -6.45 -6.86
N ALA A 101 20.40 -5.76 -6.68
CA ALA A 101 20.81 -4.70 -7.62
C ALA A 101 20.89 -5.21 -9.07
N ASN A 102 21.26 -6.49 -9.26
CA ASN A 102 21.28 -7.11 -10.57
C ASN A 102 19.88 -7.25 -11.16
N ASP A 103 18.87 -7.60 -10.36
CA ASP A 103 17.48 -7.72 -10.82
C ASP A 103 16.92 -6.37 -11.26
N LEU A 104 17.29 -5.31 -10.57
CA LEU A 104 16.85 -3.93 -10.83
C LEU A 104 17.64 -3.25 -11.96
N LEU A 105 18.74 -3.83 -12.42
CA LEU A 105 19.57 -3.24 -13.47
C LEU A 105 18.75 -2.95 -14.74
N ALA A 106 18.97 -1.76 -15.30
CA ALA A 106 18.33 -1.22 -16.50
C ALA A 106 16.86 -0.81 -16.37
N MET A 107 16.30 -0.75 -15.16
CA MET A 107 14.93 -0.26 -14.94
C MET A 107 14.83 0.54 -13.63
N ALA A 108 13.95 1.54 -13.59
CA ALA A 108 13.64 2.21 -12.34
C ALA A 108 13.04 1.19 -11.33
N PRO A 109 13.49 1.15 -10.06
CA PRO A 109 13.06 0.11 -9.12
C PRO A 109 11.53 0.07 -8.89
N SER A 110 10.86 1.22 -8.84
CA SER A 110 9.40 1.29 -8.71
C SER A 110 8.67 0.71 -9.93
N THR A 111 9.15 1.02 -11.14
CA THR A 111 8.66 0.43 -12.40
C THR A 111 8.82 -1.08 -12.40
N PHE A 112 9.98 -1.57 -11.96
CA PHE A 112 10.26 -3.00 -11.88
C PHE A 112 9.31 -3.69 -10.91
N LEU A 113 9.11 -3.16 -9.69
CA LEU A 113 8.18 -3.72 -8.71
C LEU A 113 6.74 -3.77 -9.25
N LEU A 114 6.26 -2.68 -9.88
CA LEU A 114 4.93 -2.66 -10.49
C LEU A 114 4.80 -3.70 -11.60
N ALA A 115 5.80 -3.82 -12.48
CA ALA A 115 5.80 -4.84 -13.52
C ALA A 115 5.84 -6.25 -12.93
N TYR A 116 6.60 -6.45 -11.87
CA TYR A 116 6.72 -7.73 -11.17
C TYR A 116 5.40 -8.19 -10.57
N VAL A 117 4.81 -7.35 -9.72
CA VAL A 117 3.51 -7.62 -9.11
C VAL A 117 2.44 -7.82 -10.18
N GLY A 118 2.43 -6.98 -11.22
CA GLY A 118 1.45 -7.07 -12.29
C GLY A 118 1.58 -8.33 -13.13
N TYR A 119 2.79 -8.76 -13.44
CA TYR A 119 3.01 -10.03 -14.12
C TYR A 119 2.55 -11.20 -13.26
N GLN A 120 2.93 -11.21 -11.97
CA GLN A 120 2.55 -12.28 -11.05
C GLN A 120 1.03 -12.37 -10.89
N TRP A 121 0.34 -11.22 -10.74
CA TRP A 121 -1.13 -11.15 -10.69
C TRP A 121 -1.82 -11.73 -11.93
N LEU A 122 -1.20 -11.58 -13.11
CA LEU A 122 -1.72 -12.15 -14.36
C LEU A 122 -1.49 -13.66 -14.46
N GLN A 123 -0.49 -14.21 -13.76
CA GLN A 123 -0.23 -15.65 -13.72
C GLN A 123 -1.07 -16.34 -12.65
N ASP A 124 -1.00 -15.81 -11.43
CA ASP A 124 -1.65 -16.37 -10.25
C ASP A 124 -1.95 -15.25 -9.24
N LYS A 125 -3.25 -14.97 -9.06
CA LYS A 125 -3.71 -13.91 -8.16
C LYS A 125 -3.48 -14.26 -6.70
N GLU A 126 -3.57 -15.53 -6.31
CA GLU A 126 -3.45 -15.94 -4.91
C GLU A 126 -1.99 -15.83 -4.46
N VAL A 127 -1.07 -16.33 -5.29
CA VAL A 127 0.37 -16.18 -5.03
C VAL A 127 0.77 -14.71 -5.00
N CYS A 128 0.22 -13.89 -5.90
CA CYS A 128 0.46 -12.45 -5.89
C CYS A 128 -0.11 -11.75 -4.65
N ASP A 129 -1.33 -12.09 -4.22
CA ASP A 129 -1.94 -11.55 -3.00
C ASP A 129 -1.10 -11.90 -1.77
N CYS A 130 -0.64 -13.14 -1.64
CA CYS A 130 0.30 -13.56 -0.59
C CYS A 130 1.60 -12.74 -0.63
N PHE A 131 2.23 -12.63 -1.80
CA PHE A 131 3.46 -11.85 -1.96
C PHE A 131 3.29 -10.39 -1.54
N VAL A 132 2.24 -9.73 -2.03
CA VAL A 132 1.98 -8.32 -1.71
C VAL A 132 1.61 -8.15 -0.24
N ARG A 133 0.86 -9.09 0.36
CA ARG A 133 0.57 -9.06 1.80
C ARG A 133 1.82 -9.20 2.65
N ASP A 134 2.75 -10.06 2.27
CA ASP A 134 4.03 -10.20 2.97
C ASP A 134 4.90 -8.94 2.83
N LEU A 135 4.91 -8.34 1.63
CA LEU A 135 5.59 -7.06 1.35
C LEU A 135 5.13 -5.95 2.29
N PHE A 136 3.80 -5.84 2.47
CA PHE A 136 3.15 -4.82 3.29
C PHE A 136 2.78 -5.32 4.70
N LYS A 137 3.27 -6.48 5.13
CA LYS A 137 3.02 -7.01 6.48
C LYS A 137 3.50 -6.04 7.58
N PRO A 138 4.65 -5.36 7.44
CA PRO A 138 5.05 -4.35 8.43
C PRO A 138 4.09 -3.17 8.50
N LEU A 139 3.50 -2.76 7.37
CA LEU A 139 2.41 -1.77 7.34
C LEU A 139 1.22 -2.25 8.16
N GLY A 140 0.74 -3.47 7.92
CA GLY A 140 -0.33 -4.09 8.71
C GLY A 140 -0.03 -4.08 10.21
N ASN A 141 1.14 -4.59 10.61
CA ASN A 141 1.56 -4.64 12.01
C ASN A 141 1.61 -3.26 12.67
N ALA A 142 2.14 -2.26 11.97
CA ALA A 142 2.24 -0.91 12.49
C ALA A 142 0.87 -0.23 12.58
N LEU A 143 -0.03 -0.50 11.63
CA LEU A 143 -1.42 -0.04 11.70
C LEU A 143 -2.11 -0.67 12.90
N SER A 144 -2.02 -2.00 13.12
CA SER A 144 -2.64 -2.67 14.27
C SER A 144 -2.09 -2.20 15.62
N ALA A 145 -0.77 -2.17 15.78
CA ALA A 145 -0.14 -1.83 17.07
C ALA A 145 -0.48 -0.39 17.51
N LYS A 146 -0.50 0.55 16.56
CA LYS A 146 -0.86 1.93 16.87
C LYS A 146 -2.37 2.15 16.89
N PHE A 147 -3.15 1.39 16.13
CA PHE A 147 -4.61 1.46 16.20
C PHE A 147 -5.12 1.10 17.58
N GLU A 148 -4.60 0.04 18.22
CA GLU A 148 -4.99 -0.32 19.58
C GLU A 148 -4.77 0.85 20.56
N THR A 149 -3.63 1.54 20.42
CA THR A 149 -3.32 2.74 21.21
C THR A 149 -4.23 3.92 20.87
N LEU A 150 -4.54 4.13 19.59
CA LEU A 150 -5.37 5.23 19.10
C LEU A 150 -6.85 5.04 19.51
N HIS A 151 -7.32 3.81 19.45
CA HIS A 151 -8.65 3.38 19.85
C HIS A 151 -8.85 3.59 21.35
N GLN A 152 -7.91 3.16 22.19
CA GLN A 152 -7.96 3.43 23.64
C GLN A 152 -7.96 4.93 23.96
N ARG A 153 -7.25 5.73 23.16
CA ARG A 153 -7.21 7.19 23.33
C ARG A 153 -8.49 7.88 22.87
N ILE A 154 -9.16 7.36 21.85
CA ILE A 154 -10.49 7.79 21.39
C ILE A 154 -11.53 7.47 22.47
N LEU A 155 -11.58 6.23 22.96
CA LEU A 155 -12.53 5.81 24.00
C LEU A 155 -12.35 6.58 25.31
N SER A 156 -11.12 6.96 25.66
CA SER A 156 -10.84 7.76 26.86
C SER A 156 -11.09 9.27 26.69
N GLY A 157 -11.50 9.73 25.51
CA GLY A 157 -11.72 11.16 25.21
C GLY A 157 -10.45 12.00 25.14
N SER A 158 -9.26 11.38 25.25
CA SER A 158 -7.95 12.06 25.20
C SER A 158 -7.54 12.49 23.79
N LEU A 159 -8.21 11.95 22.77
CA LEU A 159 -8.15 12.43 21.39
C LEU A 159 -9.56 12.85 20.98
N PRO A 160 -9.76 14.08 20.49
CA PRO A 160 -11.06 14.47 19.98
C PRO A 160 -11.41 13.58 18.78
N THR A 161 -12.49 12.81 18.89
CA THR A 161 -13.15 12.19 17.76
C THR A 161 -13.72 13.30 16.90
N ILE A 162 -13.13 13.52 15.73
CA ILE A 162 -13.83 14.32 14.73
C ILE A 162 -14.95 13.42 14.21
N ASN A 163 -16.20 13.73 14.58
CA ASN A 163 -17.36 13.20 13.87
C ASN A 163 -17.27 13.74 12.45
N LEU A 164 -16.83 12.89 11.54
CA LEU A 164 -16.67 13.23 10.14
C LEU A 164 -17.89 12.63 9.43
N GLU A 165 -18.82 13.47 9.01
CA GLU A 165 -19.90 13.02 8.12
C GLU A 165 -19.28 12.55 6.81
N GLU A 166 -19.60 11.31 6.41
CA GLU A 166 -19.20 10.76 5.12
C GLU A 166 -19.96 11.49 4.01
N VAL A 167 -19.22 12.18 3.14
CA VAL A 167 -19.74 12.69 1.87
C VAL A 167 -19.24 11.75 0.78
N ALA A 168 -20.10 10.93 0.19
CA ALA A 168 -19.73 10.13 -0.97
C ALA A 168 -19.51 11.06 -2.17
N GLU A 169 -18.27 11.16 -2.65
CA GLU A 169 -17.93 11.68 -3.97
C GLU A 169 -17.53 10.51 -4.87
N GLU A 170 -17.98 10.49 -6.12
CA GLU A 170 -17.52 9.51 -7.09
C GLU A 170 -16.19 9.98 -7.69
N ASP A 171 -15.17 9.13 -7.71
CA ASP A 171 -13.95 9.41 -8.49
C ASP A 171 -14.21 9.29 -10.00
N GLU A 172 -13.26 9.76 -10.82
CA GLU A 172 -13.31 9.67 -12.29
C GLU A 172 -13.35 8.21 -12.80
N ASP A 173 -13.11 7.21 -11.93
CA ASP A 173 -13.17 5.77 -12.20
C ASP A 173 -14.46 5.11 -11.66
N GLY A 174 -15.43 5.88 -11.14
CA GLY A 174 -16.72 5.39 -10.64
C GLY A 174 -16.69 4.73 -9.26
N VAL A 175 -15.65 4.97 -8.46
CA VAL A 175 -15.57 4.48 -7.07
C VAL A 175 -16.07 5.57 -6.13
N ALA A 176 -17.09 5.27 -5.34
CA ALA A 176 -17.53 6.15 -4.26
C ALA A 176 -16.43 6.30 -3.21
N ILE A 177 -15.81 7.47 -3.15
CA ILE A 177 -14.88 7.94 -2.14
C ILE A 177 -15.67 8.76 -1.12
N ALA A 178 -15.78 8.27 0.12
CA ALA A 178 -16.23 9.12 1.21
C ALA A 178 -15.16 10.17 1.54
N LEU A 179 -15.43 11.43 1.19
CA LEU A 179 -14.67 12.61 1.61
C LEU A 179 -15.27 13.20 2.88
N LEU A 180 -14.43 13.92 3.61
CA LEU A 180 -14.78 14.46 4.91
C LEU A 180 -14.71 16.00 4.84
N LYS A 181 -15.83 16.67 5.12
CA LYS A 181 -15.81 18.12 5.35
C LYS A 181 -15.34 18.42 6.76
N ARG A 182 -14.30 19.24 6.87
CA ARG A 182 -13.85 19.78 8.16
C ARG A 182 -14.75 20.96 8.53
N HIS A 183 -15.57 20.83 9.57
CA HIS A 183 -16.23 21.98 10.16
C HIS A 183 -15.24 22.78 11.00
N SER A 184 -14.73 23.88 10.45
CA SER A 184 -14.27 25.00 11.28
C SER A 184 -15.50 25.73 11.78
N ARG A 185 -15.88 25.54 13.04
CA ARG A 185 -16.77 26.48 13.73
C ARG A 185 -15.91 27.62 14.28
N HIS A 186 -15.94 28.76 13.59
CA HIS A 186 -15.74 30.08 14.18
C HIS A 186 -17.02 30.87 13.95
#